data_AF-A0A2D7ALI4-F1
#
_entry.id   AF-A0A2D7ALI4-F1
#
_cell.length_a   1.000
_cell.length_b   1.000
_cell.length_c   1.000
_cell.angle_alpha   90.00
_cell.angle_beta   90.00
_cell.angle_gamma   90.00
#
_symmetry.space_group_name_H-M   'P 1'
#
loop_
_entity.id
_entity.type
_entity.pdbx_description
1 polymer ?
#
loop_
_entity_poly.entity_id
_entity_poly.type
_entity_poly.pdbx_seq_one_letter_code
_entity_poly.pdbx_strand_id
1 'polypeptide(L)'
;TNNLGNYGKNKCFGVMTTNKNKSVSLNVKCELIDHKGNKSWSVLKRESDEFGAGVGVIEYLDGTGPWKSMIGIKCNYATNYFEDANYYVEKCKLTEKIYQDLSEN
;
A
#
# COMPACT_ATOMS: atom_id res chain seq x y z
N THR A 1 -3.99 0.79 10.59
CA THR A 1 -3.33 1.94 11.23
C THR A 1 -1.86 1.92 10.88
N ASN A 2 -1.22 3.07 10.70
CA ASN A 2 0.23 3.19 10.44
C ASN A 2 1.02 3.56 11.72
N ASN A 3 2.33 3.74 11.61
CA ASN A 3 3.21 4.10 12.74
C ASN A 3 3.04 5.55 13.25
N LEU A 4 2.29 6.39 12.53
CA LEU A 4 1.92 7.75 12.93
C LEU A 4 0.54 7.80 13.59
N GLY A 5 -0.09 6.64 13.83
CA GLY A 5 -1.44 6.56 14.39
C GLY A 5 -2.55 6.85 13.40
N ASN A 6 -2.25 7.10 12.11
CA ASN A 6 -3.28 7.33 11.10
C ASN A 6 -3.95 6.01 10.70
N TYR A 7 -5.26 6.06 10.50
CA TYR A 7 -6.10 4.93 10.10
C TYR A 7 -7.18 5.39 9.12
N GLY A 8 -7.82 4.45 8.45
CA GLY A 8 -8.76 4.77 7.39
C GLY A 8 -9.36 3.53 6.74
N LYS A 9 -10.12 3.76 5.68
CA LYS A 9 -10.65 2.73 4.80
C LYS A 9 -9.81 2.66 3.55
N ASN A 10 -9.59 1.45 3.04
CA ASN A 10 -8.87 1.23 1.80
C ASN A 10 -9.74 0.38 0.87
N LYS A 11 -9.87 0.79 -0.38
CA LYS A 11 -10.64 0.10 -1.41
C LYS A 11 -9.75 -0.14 -2.60
N CYS A 12 -9.61 -1.41 -2.98
CA CYS A 12 -8.65 -1.84 -3.99
C CYS A 12 -9.34 -2.58 -5.13
N PHE A 13 -8.88 -2.35 -6.36
CA PHE A 13 -9.39 -2.95 -7.59
C PHE A 13 -8.24 -3.29 -8.53
N GLY A 14 -8.23 -4.52 -9.03
CA GLY A 14 -7.25 -4.93 -10.02
C GLY A 14 -7.28 -6.41 -10.29
N VAL A 15 -6.18 -6.89 -10.87
CA VAL A 15 -6.04 -8.28 -11.30
C VAL A 15 -5.01 -8.97 -10.42
N MET A 16 -5.37 -10.17 -9.97
CA MET A 16 -4.45 -11.12 -9.37
C MET A 16 -4.49 -12.40 -10.19
N THR A 17 -3.33 -12.80 -10.70
CA THR A 17 -3.15 -14.01 -11.49
C THR A 17 -2.39 -15.02 -10.65
N THR A 18 -2.95 -16.23 -10.51
CA THR A 18 -2.28 -17.36 -9.87
C THR A 18 -1.95 -18.42 -10.92
N ASN A 19 -0.70 -18.87 -10.93
CA ASN A 19 -0.23 -19.90 -11.85
C ASN A 19 -0.24 -21.28 -11.19
N LYS A 20 -0.18 -22.35 -12.01
CA LYS A 20 -0.15 -23.74 -11.53
C LYS A 20 1.03 -24.03 -10.60
N ASN A 21 2.15 -23.31 -10.77
CA ASN A 21 3.33 -23.40 -9.91
C ASN A 21 3.20 -22.57 -8.61
N LYS A 22 2.00 -22.06 -8.30
CA LYS A 22 1.68 -21.19 -7.14
C LYS A 22 2.29 -19.79 -7.21
N SER A 23 2.93 -19.42 -8.33
CA SER A 23 3.40 -18.06 -8.52
C SER A 23 2.21 -17.10 -8.66
N VAL A 24 2.40 -15.86 -8.20
CA VAL A 24 1.37 -14.84 -8.19
C VAL A 24 1.89 -13.56 -8.81
N SER A 25 1.09 -13.02 -9.73
CA SER A 25 1.22 -11.65 -10.23
C SER A 25 0.03 -10.84 -9.73
N LEU A 26 0.30 -9.64 -9.20
CA LEU A 26 -0.72 -8.73 -8.69
C LEU A 26 -0.47 -7.34 -9.26
N ASN A 27 -1.52 -6.73 -9.80
CA ASN A 27 -1.53 -5.34 -10.24
C ASN A 27 -2.87 -4.71 -9.84
N VAL A 28 -2.84 -3.94 -8.76
CA VAL A 28 -4.04 -3.46 -8.07
C VAL A 28 -3.93 -1.98 -7.80
N LYS A 29 -4.96 -1.23 -8.18
CA LYS A 29 -5.12 0.18 -7.82
C LYS A 29 -5.90 0.28 -6.52
N CYS A 30 -5.48 1.15 -5.61
CA CYS A 30 -6.15 1.37 -4.34
C CYS A 30 -6.52 2.84 -4.15
N GLU A 31 -7.67 3.09 -3.54
CA GLU A 31 -8.08 4.36 -2.96
C GLU A 31 -8.11 4.20 -1.44
N LEU A 32 -7.29 4.99 -0.74
CA LEU A 32 -7.34 5.12 0.71
C LEU A 32 -8.04 6.42 1.07
N ILE A 33 -8.93 6.36 2.08
CA ILE A 33 -9.54 7.50 2.74
C ILE A 33 -9.19 7.41 4.21
N ASP A 34 -8.43 8.37 4.72
CA ASP A 34 -8.05 8.41 6.13
C ASP A 34 -9.14 8.98 7.05
N HIS A 35 -8.86 8.95 8.36
CA HIS A 35 -9.80 9.39 9.39
C HIS A 35 -10.15 10.89 9.32
N LYS A 36 -9.33 11.72 8.66
CA LYS A 36 -9.63 13.15 8.40
C LYS A 36 -10.29 13.37 7.03
N GLY A 37 -10.52 12.30 6.26
CA GLY A 37 -11.14 12.35 4.94
C GLY A 37 -10.18 12.70 3.81
N ASN A 38 -8.86 12.79 4.06
CA ASN A 38 -7.89 12.94 3.00
C ASN A 38 -7.74 11.62 2.24
N LYS A 39 -7.43 11.72 0.95
CA LYS A 39 -7.37 10.59 0.04
C LYS A 39 -5.98 10.36 -0.51
N SER A 40 -5.65 9.10 -0.79
CA SER A 40 -4.52 8.75 -1.64
C SER A 40 -4.91 7.68 -2.65
N TRP A 41 -4.29 7.73 -3.82
CA TRP A 41 -4.44 6.73 -4.86
C TRP A 41 -3.09 6.10 -5.15
N SER A 42 -3.05 4.78 -5.18
CA SER A 42 -1.80 4.03 -5.33
C SER A 42 -1.97 2.81 -6.22
N VAL A 43 -0.84 2.27 -6.70
CA VAL A 43 -0.77 1.01 -7.42
C VAL A 43 0.15 0.07 -6.68
N LEU A 44 -0.36 -1.11 -6.33
CA LEU A 44 0.40 -2.21 -5.75
C LEU A 44 0.74 -3.19 -6.87
N LYS A 45 2.03 -3.54 -6.94
CA LYS A 45 2.56 -4.55 -7.85
C LYS A 45 3.32 -5.60 -7.06
N ARG A 46 3.03 -6.87 -7.28
CA ARG A 46 3.78 -7.99 -6.69
C ARG A 46 3.94 -9.10 -7.73
N GLU A 47 5.16 -9.62 -7.79
CA GLU A 47 5.48 -10.89 -8.41
C GLU A 47 6.10 -11.76 -7.30
N SER A 48 5.53 -12.94 -7.03
CA SER A 48 6.03 -13.87 -6.02
C SER A 48 5.91 -15.32 -6.46
N ASP A 49 6.82 -16.17 -6.00
CA ASP A 49 6.79 -17.62 -6.32
C ASP A 49 5.79 -18.40 -5.45
N GLU A 50 5.22 -17.75 -4.44
CA GLU A 50 4.20 -18.31 -3.56
C GLU A 50 3.01 -17.35 -3.38
N PHE A 51 1.85 -17.92 -3.05
CA PHE A 51 0.63 -17.16 -2.83
C PHE A 51 0.55 -16.55 -1.44
N GLY A 52 0.83 -17.36 -0.42
CA GLY A 52 0.56 -17.05 0.98
C GLY A 52 1.44 -15.94 1.56
N ALA A 53 2.61 -15.69 0.96
CA ALA A 53 3.50 -14.62 1.38
C ALA A 53 4.19 -13.96 0.18
N GLY A 54 4.74 -12.76 0.38
CA GLY A 54 5.56 -12.14 -0.64
C GLY A 54 5.82 -10.66 -0.40
N VAL A 55 6.73 -10.11 -1.20
CA VAL A 55 7.10 -8.69 -1.18
C VAL A 55 6.67 -8.06 -2.49
N GLY A 56 6.09 -6.87 -2.41
CA GLY A 56 5.73 -6.07 -3.56
C GLY A 56 6.14 -4.61 -3.40
N VAL A 57 5.78 -3.82 -4.40
CA VAL A 57 5.99 -2.38 -4.41
C VAL A 57 4.65 -1.67 -4.53
N ILE A 58 4.44 -0.67 -3.70
CA ILE A 58 3.34 0.29 -3.81
C ILE A 58 3.90 1.61 -4.33
N GLU A 59 3.23 2.19 -5.33
CA GLU A 59 3.54 3.50 -5.90
C GLU A 59 2.35 4.43 -5.70
N TYR A 60 2.57 5.57 -5.05
CA TYR A 60 1.54 6.58 -4.84
C TYR A 60 1.44 7.48 -6.07
N LEU A 61 0.26 7.53 -6.68
CA LEU A 61 0.00 8.24 -7.93
C LEU A 61 -0.58 9.64 -7.71
N ASP A 62 -1.42 9.80 -6.69
CA ASP A 62 -2.10 11.06 -6.39
C ASP A 62 -2.54 11.10 -4.92
N GLY A 63 -2.89 12.28 -4.42
CA GLY A 63 -3.41 12.43 -3.07
C GLY A 63 -3.93 13.84 -2.74
N THR A 64 -4.68 13.93 -1.65
CA THR A 64 -5.17 15.18 -1.07
C THR A 64 -4.55 15.43 0.30
N GLY A 65 -4.59 16.69 0.75
CA GLY A 65 -4.00 17.08 2.03
C GLY A 65 -2.53 16.62 2.12
N PRO A 66 -2.12 15.96 3.23
CA PRO A 66 -0.74 15.54 3.43
C PRO A 66 -0.30 14.40 2.50
N TRP A 67 -1.23 13.64 1.92
CA TRP A 67 -0.89 12.61 0.94
C TRP A 67 -0.31 13.15 -0.37
N LYS A 68 -0.45 14.47 -0.64
CA LYS A 68 0.22 15.12 -1.78
C LYS A 68 1.74 14.96 -1.74
N SER A 69 2.33 14.88 -0.55
CA SER A 69 3.78 14.70 -0.38
C SER A 69 4.25 13.29 -0.77
N MET A 70 3.32 12.33 -0.86
CA MET A 70 3.62 10.95 -1.23
C MET A 70 3.63 10.70 -2.74
N ILE A 71 3.17 11.64 -3.57
CA ILE A 71 3.09 11.46 -5.03
C ILE A 71 4.48 11.10 -5.61
N GLY A 72 4.55 9.97 -6.32
CA GLY A 72 5.77 9.42 -6.90
C GLY A 72 6.64 8.60 -5.95
N ILE A 73 6.30 8.54 -4.66
CA ILE A 73 7.01 7.70 -3.69
C ILE A 73 6.66 6.23 -3.94
N LYS A 74 7.71 5.41 -3.91
CA LYS A 74 7.62 3.95 -4.00
C LYS A 74 8.04 3.33 -2.68
N CYS A 75 7.18 2.48 -2.13
CA CYS A 75 7.44 1.77 -0.89
C CYS A 75 7.41 0.27 -1.12
N ASN A 76 8.25 -0.45 -0.38
CA ASN A 76 8.18 -1.90 -0.38
C ASN A 76 7.12 -2.32 0.64
N TYR A 77 6.32 -3.32 0.30
CA TYR A 77 5.40 -3.92 1.24
C TYR A 77 5.61 -5.42 1.32
N ALA A 78 5.33 -6.00 2.47
CA ALA A 78 5.24 -7.44 2.69
C ALA A 78 3.79 -7.81 3.01
N THR A 79 3.36 -8.96 2.48
CA THR A 79 2.05 -9.55 2.77
C THR A 79 2.24 -10.99 3.26
N ASN A 80 1.44 -11.38 4.25
CA ASN A 80 1.31 -12.76 4.69
C ASN A 80 -0.15 -13.06 5.00
N TYR A 81 -0.67 -14.17 4.47
CA TYR A 81 -2.02 -14.63 4.71
C TYR A 81 -2.04 -15.64 5.86
N PHE A 82 -2.91 -15.40 6.84
CA PHE A 82 -3.20 -16.34 7.92
C PHE A 82 -4.71 -16.54 7.98
N GLU A 83 -5.16 -17.75 7.66
CA GLU A 83 -6.59 -18.04 7.45
C GLU A 83 -7.20 -17.02 6.47
N ASP A 84 -8.28 -16.35 6.87
CA ASP A 84 -8.99 -15.35 6.07
C ASP A 84 -8.44 -13.93 6.28
N ALA A 85 -7.37 -13.78 7.06
CA ALA A 85 -6.74 -12.49 7.34
C ALA A 85 -5.50 -12.28 6.46
N ASN A 86 -5.36 -11.04 5.95
CA ASN A 86 -4.14 -10.57 5.30
C ASN A 86 -3.40 -9.63 6.25
N TYR A 87 -2.17 -10.00 6.61
CA TYR A 87 -1.24 -9.10 7.27
C TYR A 87 -0.42 -8.35 6.23
N TYR A 88 -0.57 -7.03 6.22
CA TYR A 88 0.13 -6.12 5.32
C TYR A 88 1.03 -5.16 6.13
N VAL A 89 2.30 -5.08 5.74
CA VAL A 89 3.24 -4.09 6.30
C VAL A 89 3.94 -3.37 5.17
N GLU A 90 3.88 -2.05 5.18
CA GLU A 90 4.56 -1.17 4.25
C GLU A 90 5.75 -0.49 4.92
N LYS A 91 6.88 -0.42 4.22
CA LYS A 91 8.06 0.34 4.63
C LYS A 91 8.45 1.30 3.51
N CYS A 92 8.30 2.59 3.81
CA CYS A 92 8.67 3.69 2.93
C CYS A 92 9.97 4.35 3.38
N LYS A 93 10.81 4.76 2.43
CA LYS A 93 11.91 5.69 2.69
C LYS A 93 11.40 7.11 2.46
N LEU A 94 11.14 7.83 3.54
CA LEU A 94 10.59 9.18 3.49
C LEU A 94 11.69 10.21 3.75
N THR A 95 11.57 11.39 3.14
CA THR A 95 12.34 12.56 3.57
C THR A 95 11.72 13.14 4.84
N GLU A 96 12.49 13.93 5.58
CA GLU A 96 12.00 14.60 6.79
C GLU A 96 10.76 15.45 6.52
N LYS A 97 10.73 16.16 5.38
CA LYS A 97 9.57 16.95 4.96
C LYS A 97 8.31 16.09 4.78
N ILE A 98 8.41 14.97 4.06
CA ILE A 98 7.27 14.07 3.84
C ILE A 98 6.79 13.47 5.16
N TYR A 99 7.73 13.11 6.04
CA TYR A 99 7.40 12.60 7.36
C TYR A 99 6.62 13.62 8.21
N GLN A 100 7.03 14.90 8.18
CA GLN A 100 6.35 15.99 8.87
C GLN A 100 4.94 16.22 8.30
N ASP A 101 4.82 16.34 6.97
CA ASP A 101 3.53 16.51 6.29
C ASP A 101 2.54 15.40 6.72
N LEU A 102 2.98 14.14 6.77
CA LEU A 102 2.15 13.02 7.20
C LEU A 102 1.85 12.98 8.70
N SER A 103 2.70 13.58 9.54
CA SER A 103 2.53 13.61 11.00
C SER A 103 1.50 14.64 11.46
N GLU A 104 1.23 15.66 10.63
CA GLU A 104 0.18 16.65 10.87
C GLU A 104 -1.24 16.12 10.51
N ASN A 105 -1.29 14.94 9.90
CA ASN A 105 -2.52 14.27 9.46
C ASN A 105 -3.34 13.62 10.56
#